data_AF-A0A7X9BI91-F1
#
_entry.id   AF-A0A7X9BI91-F1
#
_cell.length_a   1.000
_cell.length_b   1.000
_cell.length_c   1.000
_cell.angle_alpha   90.00
_cell.angle_beta   90.00
_cell.angle_gamma   90.00
#
_symmetry.space_group_name_H-M   'P 1'
#
loop_
_entity.id
_entity.type
_entity.pdbx_description
1 polymer ?
#
loop_
_entity_poly.entity_id
_entity_poly.type
_entity_poly.pdbx_seq_one_letter_code
_entity_poly.pdbx_strand_id
1 'polypeptide(L)'
;MLDGRWRLTRLLGQGGMGQVWLGADLRLPTRTAAVKTMHTRFVEDPSFRERFAREQTIMATVDDCPHIPALLDVSAEDAPTPYYAMQVIRGATLRQIT
;
A
#
# COMPACT_ATOMS: atom_id res chain seq x y z
N MET A 1 4.69 1.28 -12.73
CA MET A 1 5.40 0.21 -11.99
C MET A 1 6.12 0.86 -10.83
N LEU A 2 6.23 0.20 -9.69
CA LEU A 2 6.91 0.72 -8.50
C LEU A 2 8.14 -0.15 -8.20
N ASP A 3 9.29 0.50 -8.05
CA ASP A 3 10.61 -0.07 -7.70
C ASP A 3 10.98 -1.34 -8.48
N GLY A 4 10.53 -1.43 -9.75
CA GLY A 4 10.72 -2.61 -10.60
C GLY A 4 10.08 -3.91 -10.06
N ARG A 5 9.33 -3.85 -8.96
CA ARG A 5 8.75 -5.01 -8.27
C ARG A 5 7.24 -5.07 -8.41
N TRP A 6 6.54 -3.96 -8.22
CA TRP A 6 5.08 -3.99 -8.21
C TRP A 6 4.52 -3.42 -9.51
N ARG A 7 3.77 -4.26 -10.24
CA ARG A 7 2.91 -3.81 -11.33
C ARG A 7 1.50 -3.60 -10.77
N LEU A 8 1.05 -2.34 -10.73
CA LEU A 8 -0.32 -2.00 -10.31
C LEU A 8 -1.28 -2.43 -11.43
N THR A 9 -2.28 -3.24 -11.08
CA THR A 9 -3.19 -3.87 -12.07
C THR A 9 -4.64 -3.40 -11.94
N ARG A 10 -5.17 -3.26 -10.72
CA ARG A 10 -6.57 -2.89 -10.49
C ARG A 10 -6.71 -1.98 -9.28
N LEU A 11 -7.46 -0.89 -9.39
CA LEU A 11 -7.77 -0.03 -8.24
C LEU A 11 -8.73 -0.77 -7.30
N LEU A 12 -8.37 -0.88 -6.02
CA LEU A 12 -9.19 -1.49 -4.97
C LEU A 12 -9.95 -0.43 -4.16
N GLY A 13 -9.37 0.76 -4.01
CA GLY A 13 -9.99 1.87 -3.31
C GLY A 13 -9.17 3.15 -3.41
N GLN A 14 -9.81 4.28 -3.12
CA GLN A 14 -9.18 5.58 -3.11
C GLN A 14 -9.71 6.40 -1.93
N GLY A 15 -8.83 7.17 -1.31
CA GLY A 15 -9.18 8.09 -0.23
C GLY A 15 -8.41 9.40 -0.35
N GLY A 16 -8.48 10.22 0.71
CA GLY A 16 -7.87 11.55 0.73
C GLY A 16 -6.37 11.51 0.41
N MET A 17 -5.62 10.64 1.08
CA MET A 17 -4.16 10.64 1.03
C MET A 17 -3.54 9.84 -0.12
N GLY A 18 -4.32 8.92 -0.72
CA GLY A 18 -3.77 8.00 -1.70
C GLY A 18 -4.77 7.03 -2.29
N GLN A 19 -4.23 6.01 -2.95
CA GLN A 19 -4.95 4.94 -3.61
C GLN A 19 -4.42 3.59 -3.15
N VAL A 20 -5.30 2.59 -3.13
CA VAL A 20 -4.93 1.20 -2.89
C VAL A 20 -5.18 0.42 -4.17
N TRP A 21 -4.14 -0.25 -4.66
CA TRP A 21 -4.13 -1.02 -5.88
C TRP A 21 -3.89 -2.48 -5.59
N LEU A 22 -4.43 -3.37 -6.41
CA LEU A 22 -3.92 -4.72 -6.55
C LEU A 22 -2.59 -4.63 -7.29
N GLY A 23 -1.51 -5.09 -6.67
CA GLY A 23 -0.18 -5.17 -7.27
C GLY A 23 0.21 -6.62 -7.55
N ALA A 24 0.70 -6.91 -8.75
CA ALA A 24 1.36 -8.16 -9.06
C ALA A 24 2.87 -8.05 -8.75
N ASP A 25 3.43 -9.02 -8.04
CA ASP A 25 4.86 -9.09 -7.76
C ASP A 25 5.59 -9.60 -9.01
N LEU A 26 6.47 -8.78 -9.57
CA LEU A 26 7.23 -9.09 -10.79
C LEU A 26 8.40 -10.05 -10.53
N ARG A 27 8.84 -10.16 -9.27
CA ARG A 27 9.85 -11.16 -8.86
C ARG A 27 9.19 -12.51 -8.60
N LEU A 28 7.94 -12.51 -8.13
CA LEU A 28 7.14 -13.71 -7.85
C LEU A 28 5.74 -13.60 -8.47
N PRO A 29 5.58 -13.90 -9.77
CA PRO A 29 4.35 -13.61 -10.53
C PRO A 29 3.06 -14.22 -9.99
N THR A 30 3.15 -15.27 -9.18
CA THR A 30 2.01 -15.93 -8.53
C THR A 30 1.50 -15.17 -7.30
N ARG A 31 2.23 -14.15 -6.81
CA ARG A 31 1.88 -13.36 -5.64
C ARG A 31 1.27 -12.01 -6.02
N THR A 32 0.28 -11.63 -5.23
CA THR A 32 -0.38 -10.32 -5.32
C THR A 32 -0.44 -9.66 -3.95
N ALA A 33 -0.38 -8.33 -3.93
CA ALA A 33 -0.49 -7.53 -2.72
C ALA A 33 -1.51 -6.39 -2.90
N ALA A 34 -2.03 -5.87 -1.79
CA ALA A 34 -2.68 -4.57 -1.76
C ALA A 34 -1.60 -3.50 -1.57
N VAL A 35 -1.38 -2.66 -2.58
CA VAL A 35 -0.32 -1.65 -2.61
C VAL A 35 -0.95 -0.28 -2.43
N LYS A 36 -0.70 0.36 -1.29
CA LYS A 36 -1.13 1.74 -1.07
C LYS A 36 -0.06 2.69 -1.59
N THR A 37 -0.46 3.66 -2.40
CA THR A 37 0.40 4.70 -2.97
C THR A 37 -0.12 6.07 -2.57
N MET A 38 0.79 7.02 -2.35
CA MET A 38 0.43 8.43 -2.15
C MET A 38 0.00 9.09 -3.48
N HIS A 39 -0.95 10.03 -3.44
CA HIS A 39 -1.24 10.85 -4.64
C HIS A 39 -0.05 11.76 -4.96
N THR A 40 0.31 11.87 -6.24
CA THR A 40 1.44 12.70 -6.72
C THR A 40 1.38 14.14 -6.22
N ARG A 41 0.20 14.73 -6.14
CA ARG A 41 -0.03 16.10 -5.62
C ARG A 41 0.38 16.31 -4.14
N PHE A 42 0.56 15.25 -3.38
CA PHE A 42 0.96 15.31 -1.97
C PHE A 42 2.40 14.86 -1.74
N VAL A 43 3.07 14.37 -2.79
CA VAL A 43 4.45 13.85 -2.69
C VAL A 43 5.43 14.97 -2.34
N GLU A 44 5.16 16.23 -2.69
CA GLU A 44 6.02 17.36 -2.37
C GLU A 44 5.69 17.99 -1.00
N ASP A 45 4.60 17.60 -0.36
CA ASP A 45 4.19 18.12 0.95
C ASP A 45 4.75 17.22 2.08
N PRO A 46 5.70 17.71 2.89
CA PRO A 46 6.30 16.93 3.97
C PRO A 46 5.28 16.42 5.00
N SER A 47 4.19 17.15 5.24
CA SER A 47 3.18 16.76 6.23
C SER A 47 2.42 15.50 5.81
N PHE A 48 2.17 15.32 4.51
CA PHE A 48 1.57 14.10 3.99
C PHE A 48 2.58 12.97 3.95
N ARG A 49 3.86 13.24 3.63
CA ARG A 49 4.94 12.25 3.74
C ARG A 49 5.08 11.70 5.16
N GLU A 50 5.11 12.58 6.17
CA GLU A 50 5.20 12.18 7.58
C GLU A 50 4.00 11.33 8.01
N ARG A 51 2.78 11.71 7.61
CA ARG A 51 1.58 10.90 7.89
C ARG A 51 1.66 9.52 7.25
N PHE A 52 2.25 9.41 6.05
CA PHE A 52 2.39 8.14 5.33
C PHE A 52 3.43 7.25 5.99
N ALA A 53 4.60 7.83 6.30
CA ALA A 53 5.66 7.17 7.03
C ALA A 53 5.16 6.68 8.38
N ARG A 54 4.34 7.48 9.09
CA ARG A 54 3.75 7.05 10.36
C ARG A 54 2.83 5.83 10.20
N GLU A 55 2.01 5.79 9.16
CA GLU A 55 1.15 4.63 8.89
C GLU A 55 1.98 3.38 8.58
N GLN A 56 3.04 3.52 7.78
CA GLN A 56 4.00 2.45 7.49
C GLN A 56 4.66 1.94 8.78
N THR A 57 5.17 2.83 9.62
CA THR A 57 5.80 2.47 10.90
C THR A 57 4.83 1.75 11.82
N ILE A 58 3.58 2.22 11.93
CA ILE A 58 2.57 1.53 12.75
C ILE A 58 2.33 0.12 12.22
N MET A 59 2.15 -0.06 10.90
CA MET A 59 1.96 -1.39 10.32
C MET A 59 3.18 -2.29 10.54
N ALA A 60 4.39 -1.75 10.50
CA ALA A 60 5.62 -2.50 10.76
C ALA A 60 5.78 -2.95 12.22
N THR A 61 5.05 -2.35 13.17
CA THR A 61 5.04 -2.78 14.58
C THR A 61 4.02 -3.87 14.89
N VAL A 62 3.11 -4.16 13.95
CA VAL A 62 2.07 -5.16 14.13
C VAL A 62 2.47 -6.43 13.39
N ASP A 63 3.17 -7.30 14.10
CA ASP A 63 3.47 -8.66 13.64
C ASP A 63 2.42 -9.66 14.14
N ASP A 64 2.11 -10.68 13.34
CA ASP A 64 1.28 -11.84 13.70
C ASP A 64 -0.13 -11.55 14.27
N CYS A 65 -0.74 -10.41 13.94
CA CYS A 65 -2.13 -10.13 14.30
C CYS A 65 -3.12 -10.70 13.27
N PRO A 66 -4.03 -11.62 13.63
CA PRO A 66 -4.95 -12.27 12.67
C PRO A 66 -5.92 -11.34 11.93
N HIS A 67 -6.16 -10.14 12.49
CA HIS A 67 -7.14 -9.19 11.98
C HIS A 67 -6.52 -7.98 11.27
N ILE A 68 -5.19 -7.92 11.18
CA ILE A 68 -4.47 -6.82 10.56
C ILE A 68 -3.68 -7.39 9.37
N PRO A 69 -3.82 -6.82 8.16
CA PRO A 69 -3.06 -7.29 7.01
C PRO A 69 -1.56 -7.14 7.24
N ALA A 70 -0.81 -8.23 7.05
CA ALA A 70 0.64 -8.21 7.22
C ALA A 70 1.31 -7.26 6.20
N LEU A 71 2.30 -6.49 6.67
CA LEU A 71 3.15 -5.68 5.81
C LEU A 71 4.09 -6.60 5.01
N LEU A 72 4.19 -6.39 3.70
CA LEU A 72 4.98 -7.21 2.78
C LEU A 72 6.20 -6.48 2.20
N ASP A 73 6.06 -5.17 2.01
CA ASP A 73 7.08 -4.33 1.39
C ASP A 73 6.83 -2.85 1.69
N VAL A 74 7.88 -2.06 1.68
CA VAL A 74 7.81 -0.59 1.75
C VAL A 74 8.74 -0.01 0.69
N SER A 75 8.38 1.15 0.15
CA SER A 75 9.27 1.88 -0.75
C SER A 75 10.52 2.37 -0.01
N ALA A 76 11.57 2.67 -0.76
CA ALA A 76 12.66 3.50 -0.25
C ALA A 76 12.13 4.88 0.20
N GLU A 77 12.84 5.53 1.13
CA GLU A 77 12.46 6.83 1.70
C GLU A 77 12.42 7.95 0.64
N ASP A 78 13.36 7.89 -0.31
CA ASP A 78 13.54 8.82 -1.42
C ASP A 78 12.79 8.40 -2.70
N ALA A 79 11.95 7.35 -2.61
CA ALA A 79 11.18 6.89 -3.77
C ALA A 79 10.31 8.03 -4.34
N PRO A 80 10.26 8.21 -5.68
CA PRO A 80 9.43 9.23 -6.32
C PRO A 80 7.94 9.10 -6.00
N THR A 81 7.49 7.88 -5.68
CA THR A 81 6.13 7.62 -5.24
C THR A 81 6.19 6.71 -4.03
N PRO A 82 6.00 7.26 -2.81
CA PRO A 82 5.92 6.47 -1.60
C PRO A 82 4.83 5.41 -1.70
N TYR A 83 5.17 4.18 -1.33
CA TYR A 83 4.23 3.07 -1.28
C TYR A 83 4.51 2.12 -0.11
N TYR A 84 3.50 1.34 0.25
CA TYR A 84 3.71 0.10 0.98
C TYR A 84 2.75 -0.97 0.49
N ALA A 85 3.24 -2.21 0.46
CA ALA A 85 2.49 -3.38 0.05
C ALA A 85 2.12 -4.19 1.28
N MET A 86 0.85 -4.60 1.35
CA MET A 86 0.32 -5.41 2.43
C MET A 86 -0.44 -6.62 1.88
N GLN A 87 -0.71 -7.59 2.75
CA GLN A 87 -1.53 -8.74 2.42
C GLN A 87 -2.85 -8.30 1.78
N VAL A 88 -3.18 -8.87 0.62
CA VAL A 88 -4.48 -8.65 0.00
C VAL A 88 -5.53 -9.53 0.67
N ILE A 89 -6.54 -8.90 1.26
CA ILE A 89 -7.69 -9.62 1.83
C ILE A 89 -8.70 -9.88 0.72
N ARG A 90 -9.01 -11.15 0.49
CA ARG A 90 -10.03 -11.56 -0.48
C ARG A 90 -11.39 -11.55 0.21
N GLY A 91 -12.14 -10.48 0.03
CA GLY A 91 -13.46 -10.31 0.62
C GLY A 91 -14.10 -8.98 0.22
N ALA A 92 -15.30 -8.73 0.71
CA ALA A 92 -15.96 -7.44 0.60
C ALA A 92 -15.53 -6.52 1.75
N THR A 93 -15.40 -5.23 1.46
CA THR A 93 -15.30 -4.23 2.53
C THR A 93 -16.64 -4.11 3.25
N LEU A 94 -16.64 -3.71 4.53
CA LEU A 94 -17.88 -3.48 5.29
C LEU A 94 -18.85 -2.55 4.54
N ARG A 95 -18.32 -1.53 3.87
CA ARG A 95 -19.10 -0.58 3.06
C ARG A 95 -19.85 -1.23 1.90
N GLN A 96 -19.41 -2.38 1.39
CA GLN A 96 -20.05 -3.06 0.26
C GLN A 96 -21.18 -4.01 0.69
N ILE A 97 -21.33 -4.24 1.99
CA ILE A 97 -22.30 -5.20 2.56
C ILE A 97 -23.29 -4.53 3.52
N THR A 98 -23.39 -3.20 3.49
CA THR A 98 -24.38 -2.39 4.21
C THR A 98 -25.05 -1.45 3.22
#